data_AF-A0A8S9Y9P6-F1
#
_entry.id   AF-A0A8S9Y9P6-F1
#
_cell.length_a   1.000
_cell.length_b   1.000
_cell.length_c   1.000
_cell.angle_alpha   90.00
_cell.angle_beta   90.00
_cell.angle_gamma   90.00
#
_symmetry.space_group_name_H-M   'P 1'
#
loop_
_entity.id
_entity.type
_entity.pdbx_description
1 polymer ?
#
loop_
_entity_poly.entity_id
_entity_poly.type
_entity_poly.pdbx_seq_one_letter_code
_entity_poly.pdbx_strand_id
1 'polypeptide(L)'
;MGDSERLGFKEKCIIEQLKASMDPLPLFKQLSVSGVCMNSLNAHEELGTLLCNLVRSNFGLGVKILINSGLDVSVCDPLTGDTPLLLMCSEGLCGPVKQLIDHLPWEKLLQPNRSGATPLKHLLTRGHALCGCIEKLMQRLPLVAALLKNPLRTSLTALIKTDIVGPRDHPNGVLYDDWNFGSITSEMYNEHNVLLITLDSLLERIKSTDPMRVLSVIQLWIRANLLLLEGNHSERHHLRFFVPPNLGQRERNLTCIGSRLISPLISVISEVNQGHKSDPRIMLQLVIERLISLNQLDARAIWQELHTCVTSTQVGGSPWQGLIEPAILSTGFPLTLRALTVLELRRQLQKRFVYSCLTTHPTKIPTENALVFVEWVNQLVLPESVKKIIRMD
;
A
#
# COMPACT_ATOMS: atom_id res chain seq x y z
N MET A 1 17.98 47.27 13.98
CA MET A 1 16.95 46.24 13.76
C MET A 1 16.32 46.44 12.41
N GLY A 2 16.65 45.60 11.43
CA GLY A 2 15.94 45.55 10.16
C GLY A 2 14.55 44.90 10.33
N ASP A 3 13.66 45.08 9.36
CA ASP A 3 12.32 44.51 9.44
C ASP A 3 12.32 42.96 9.44
N SER A 4 13.36 42.36 8.84
CA SER A 4 13.69 40.91 8.89
C SER A 4 14.38 40.45 10.18
N GLU A 5 14.54 41.31 11.19
CA GLU A 5 14.82 40.90 12.57
C GLU A 5 13.58 41.06 13.49
N ARG A 6 12.61 41.90 13.08
CA ARG A 6 11.38 42.18 13.85
C ARG A 6 10.32 41.10 13.63
N LEU A 7 10.16 40.63 12.39
CA LEU A 7 10.00 39.20 12.15
C LEU A 7 11.42 38.62 12.04
N GLY A 8 11.84 37.51 12.64
CA GLY A 8 11.06 36.51 13.36
C GLY A 8 10.95 36.69 14.88
N PHE A 9 11.31 37.84 15.48
CA PHE A 9 11.10 38.03 16.94
C PHE A 9 9.64 37.83 17.34
N LYS A 10 8.70 38.33 16.52
CA LYS A 10 7.26 38.13 16.70
C LYS A 10 6.84 36.66 16.53
N GLU A 11 7.32 36.00 15.47
CA GLU A 11 7.07 34.58 15.14
C GLU A 11 7.55 33.68 16.30
N LYS A 12 8.77 33.93 16.80
CA LYS A 12 9.35 33.23 17.94
C LYS A 12 8.48 33.40 19.20
N CYS A 13 8.02 34.63 19.48
CA CYS A 13 7.14 34.87 20.62
C CYS A 13 5.81 34.09 20.52
N ILE A 14 5.22 34.00 19.32
CA ILE A 14 4.02 33.18 19.07
C ILE A 14 4.31 31.69 19.29
N ILE A 15 5.45 31.20 18.81
CA ILE A 15 5.84 29.78 18.94
C ILE A 15 6.11 29.41 20.41
N GLU A 16 6.81 30.26 21.17
CA GLU A 16 7.03 30.09 22.61
C GLU A 16 5.69 30.07 23.38
N GLN A 17 4.77 31.00 23.07
CA GLN A 17 3.42 31.02 23.67
C GLN A 17 2.62 29.74 23.37
N LEU A 18 2.69 29.23 22.14
CA LEU A 18 2.01 28.00 21.75
C LEU A 18 2.66 26.76 22.40
N LYS A 19 3.99 26.72 22.52
CA LYS A 19 4.71 25.63 23.22
C LYS A 19 4.42 25.59 24.72
N ALA A 20 4.31 26.76 25.36
CA ALA A 20 4.06 26.88 26.80
C ALA A 20 2.57 26.70 27.19
N SER A 21 1.66 26.68 26.23
CA SER A 21 0.23 26.50 26.49
C SER A 21 -0.13 25.04 26.77
N MET A 22 -0.91 24.82 27.83
CA MET A 22 -1.53 23.51 28.10
C MET A 22 -2.50 23.09 26.99
N ASP A 23 -3.19 24.07 26.40
CA ASP A 23 -4.19 23.90 25.33
C ASP A 23 -3.74 24.68 24.08
N PRO A 24 -2.75 24.15 23.33
CA PRO A 24 -2.08 24.92 22.28
C PRO A 24 -2.97 25.13 21.04
N LEU A 25 -3.92 24.24 20.74
CA LEU A 25 -4.83 24.38 19.60
C LEU A 25 -5.95 25.41 19.84
N PRO A 26 -6.62 25.47 21.01
CA PRO A 26 -7.48 26.60 21.37
C PRO A 26 -6.76 27.95 21.30
N LEU A 27 -5.54 28.06 21.84
CA LEU A 27 -4.74 29.28 21.75
C LEU A 27 -4.40 29.63 20.28
N PHE A 28 -3.97 28.65 19.48
CA PHE A 28 -3.74 28.82 18.05
C PHE A 28 -4.97 29.39 17.33
N LYS A 29 -6.15 28.83 17.61
CA LYS A 29 -7.43 29.29 17.04
C LYS A 29 -7.76 30.72 17.48
N GLN A 30 -7.51 31.08 18.74
CA GLN A 30 -7.70 32.45 19.24
C GLN A 30 -6.79 33.45 18.53
N LEU A 31 -5.50 33.12 18.36
CA LEU A 31 -4.53 33.96 17.63
C LEU A 31 -4.91 34.14 16.16
N SER A 32 -5.34 33.06 15.50
CA SER A 32 -5.85 33.13 14.12
C SER A 32 -7.09 34.04 14.01
N VAL A 33 -8.04 33.93 14.95
CA VAL A 33 -9.25 34.77 14.97
C VAL A 33 -8.96 36.23 15.33
N SER A 34 -7.93 36.52 16.13
CA SER A 34 -7.50 37.90 16.42
C SER A 34 -6.69 38.57 15.30
N GLY A 35 -6.57 37.92 14.14
CA GLY A 35 -5.90 38.47 12.96
C GLY A 35 -4.39 38.25 12.93
N VAL A 36 -3.85 37.33 13.74
CA VAL A 36 -2.45 36.92 13.62
C VAL A 36 -2.26 36.11 12.35
N CYS A 37 -1.33 36.56 11.49
CA CYS A 37 -1.06 35.98 10.19
C CYS A 37 -0.24 34.68 10.34
N MET A 38 -0.90 33.56 10.66
CA MET A 38 -0.23 32.31 11.07
C MET A 38 0.71 31.72 10.01
N ASN A 39 0.53 32.06 8.72
CA ASN A 39 1.46 31.63 7.66
C ASN A 39 2.85 32.29 7.75
N SER A 40 3.04 33.35 8.55
CA SER A 40 4.38 33.91 8.81
C SER A 40 5.27 32.95 9.59
N LEU A 41 4.68 32.02 10.36
CA LEU A 41 5.40 30.96 11.07
C LEU A 41 6.11 29.98 10.12
N ASN A 42 5.74 29.93 8.82
CA ASN A 42 6.35 29.03 7.83
C ASN A 42 7.84 29.27 7.59
N ALA A 43 8.35 30.47 7.91
CA ALA A 43 9.78 30.80 7.82
C ALA A 43 10.59 30.40 9.08
N HIS A 44 9.94 29.95 10.16
CA HIS A 44 10.60 29.70 11.44
C HIS A 44 11.04 28.24 11.58
N GLU A 45 12.31 28.02 11.93
CA GLU A 45 12.95 26.70 12.02
C GLU A 45 12.21 25.70 12.94
N GLU A 46 11.63 26.21 14.03
CA GLU A 46 10.91 25.39 15.02
C GLU A 46 9.48 24.99 14.61
N LEU A 47 8.98 25.43 13.44
CA LEU A 47 7.61 25.10 13.01
C LEU A 47 7.39 23.59 12.96
N GLY A 48 8.38 22.82 12.50
CA GLY A 48 8.32 21.36 12.44
C GLY A 48 7.98 20.73 13.81
N THR A 49 8.72 21.10 14.85
CA THR A 49 8.48 20.67 16.23
C THR A 49 7.11 21.13 16.72
N LEU A 50 6.73 22.39 16.47
CA LEU A 50 5.45 22.94 16.91
C LEU A 50 4.26 22.20 16.29
N LEU A 51 4.25 21.99 14.96
CA LEU A 51 3.16 21.29 14.29
C LEU A 51 3.07 19.83 14.71
N CYS A 52 4.20 19.14 14.85
CA CYS A 52 4.21 17.77 15.36
C CYS A 52 3.73 17.69 16.82
N ASN A 53 4.07 18.66 17.68
CA ASN A 53 3.53 18.74 19.04
C ASN A 53 2.01 18.97 19.04
N LEU A 54 1.50 19.95 18.28
CA LEU A 54 0.07 20.24 18.12
C LEU A 54 -0.72 19.01 17.63
N VAL A 55 -0.12 18.28 16.68
CA VAL A 55 -0.66 17.04 16.12
C VAL A 55 -0.77 15.94 17.17
N ARG A 56 0.31 15.69 17.94
CA ARG A 56 0.34 14.66 18.99
C ARG A 56 -0.63 14.98 20.12
N SER A 57 -0.69 16.23 20.58
CA SER A 57 -1.55 16.62 21.72
C SER A 57 -3.05 16.68 21.41
N ASN A 58 -3.44 16.90 20.14
CA ASN A 58 -4.85 17.07 19.75
C ASN A 58 -5.40 15.92 18.88
N PHE A 59 -4.70 14.79 18.78
CA PHE A 59 -5.07 13.64 17.94
C PHE A 59 -5.54 14.07 16.54
N GLY A 60 -4.83 15.02 15.93
CA GLY A 60 -5.14 15.51 14.58
C GLY A 60 -6.45 16.25 14.36
N LEU A 61 -7.29 16.44 15.38
CA LEU A 61 -8.57 17.14 15.25
C LEU A 61 -8.40 18.60 14.78
N GLY A 62 -7.24 19.19 15.05
CA GLY A 62 -6.85 20.52 14.59
C GLY A 62 -6.33 20.62 13.15
N VAL A 63 -6.07 19.53 12.44
CA VAL A 63 -5.39 19.55 11.12
C VAL A 63 -6.05 20.50 10.12
N LYS A 64 -7.39 20.47 10.03
CA LYS A 64 -8.14 21.38 9.15
C LYS A 64 -7.95 22.86 9.52
N ILE A 65 -7.81 23.18 10.80
CA ILE A 65 -7.55 24.55 11.27
C ILE A 65 -6.14 24.98 10.86
N LEU A 66 -5.15 24.10 11.04
CA LEU A 66 -3.75 24.37 10.67
C LEU A 66 -3.61 24.62 9.16
N ILE A 67 -4.19 23.75 8.32
CA ILE A 67 -4.23 23.90 6.85
C ILE A 67 -4.94 25.19 6.46
N ASN A 68 -6.14 25.44 6.99
CA ASN A 68 -6.91 26.65 6.67
C ASN A 68 -6.22 27.96 7.11
N SER A 69 -5.26 27.89 8.03
CA SER A 69 -4.46 29.02 8.49
C SER A 69 -3.21 29.28 7.63
N GLY A 70 -3.03 28.52 6.54
CA GLY A 70 -1.92 28.68 5.60
C GLY A 70 -0.58 28.16 6.11
N LEU A 71 -0.58 27.26 7.10
CA LEU A 71 0.65 26.63 7.61
C LEU A 71 1.17 25.57 6.64
N ASP A 72 2.49 25.51 6.47
CA ASP A 72 3.14 24.41 5.77
C ASP A 72 3.11 23.13 6.64
N VAL A 73 2.18 22.23 6.33
CA VAL A 73 2.04 20.91 6.97
C VAL A 73 3.00 19.85 6.41
N SER A 74 3.89 20.22 5.48
CA SER A 74 4.88 19.34 4.84
C SER A 74 6.24 19.29 5.55
N VAL A 75 6.42 20.14 6.57
CA VAL A 75 7.56 20.14 7.48
C VAL A 75 7.64 18.84 8.29
N CYS A 76 8.82 18.57 8.82
CA CYS A 76 9.06 17.50 9.79
C CYS A 76 9.66 18.05 11.08
N ASP A 77 9.44 17.36 12.18
CA ASP A 77 10.17 17.56 13.44
C ASP A 77 11.67 17.35 13.17
N PRO A 78 12.55 18.35 13.41
CA PRO A 78 13.97 18.24 13.10
C PRO A 78 14.68 17.18 13.94
N LEU A 79 14.18 16.84 15.13
CA LEU A 79 14.83 15.88 16.06
C LEU A 79 14.43 14.44 15.75
N THR A 80 13.17 14.16 15.43
CA THR A 80 12.68 12.79 15.16
C THR A 80 12.54 12.47 13.67
N GLY A 81 12.42 13.50 12.81
CA GLY A 81 12.04 13.37 11.40
C GLY A 81 10.56 13.08 11.19
N ASP A 82 9.72 13.08 12.23
CA ASP A 82 8.28 12.82 12.09
C ASP A 82 7.61 13.95 11.28
N THR A 83 6.70 13.59 10.38
CA THR A 83 5.79 14.54 9.72
C THR A 83 4.40 14.49 10.37
N PRO A 84 3.58 15.56 10.23
CA PRO A 84 2.17 15.52 10.59
C PRO A 84 1.43 14.31 10.02
N LEU A 85 1.71 13.93 8.76
CA LEU A 85 1.10 12.76 8.12
C LEU A 85 1.52 11.44 8.78
N LEU A 86 2.81 11.27 9.10
CA LEU A 86 3.30 10.06 9.76
C LEU A 86 2.58 9.83 11.10
N LEU A 87 2.46 10.89 11.90
CA LEU A 87 1.79 10.87 13.21
C LEU A 87 0.29 10.57 13.07
N MET A 88 -0.41 11.13 12.07
CA MET A 88 -1.80 10.73 11.80
C MET A 88 -1.94 9.24 11.46
N CYS A 89 -0.99 8.70 10.70
CA CYS A 89 -0.97 7.30 10.31
C CYS A 89 -0.61 6.37 11.48
N SER A 90 0.25 6.79 12.42
CA SER A 90 0.60 6.00 13.62
C SER A 90 -0.60 5.85 14.56
N GLU A 91 -1.38 6.91 14.74
CA GLU A 91 -2.61 6.89 15.55
C GLU A 91 -3.79 6.21 14.81
N GLY A 92 -3.80 6.25 13.49
CA GLY A 92 -4.85 5.67 12.64
C GLY A 92 -6.02 6.62 12.36
N LEU A 93 -5.76 7.93 12.37
CA LEU A 93 -6.74 9.01 12.30
C LEU A 93 -7.22 9.23 10.85
N CYS A 94 -8.10 8.34 10.39
CA CYS A 94 -8.46 8.18 8.98
C CYS A 94 -8.94 9.45 8.27
N GLY A 95 -9.69 10.33 8.96
CA GLY A 95 -10.15 11.61 8.42
C GLY A 95 -8.98 12.59 8.18
N PRO A 96 -8.24 12.98 9.24
CA PRO A 96 -7.03 13.80 9.13
C PRO A 96 -5.97 13.24 8.16
N VAL A 97 -5.74 11.92 8.12
CA VAL A 97 -4.84 11.28 7.14
C VAL A 97 -5.21 11.66 5.71
N LYS A 98 -6.48 11.49 5.32
CA LYS A 98 -6.95 11.82 3.96
C LYS A 98 -6.81 13.31 3.66
N GLN A 99 -7.15 14.17 4.61
CA GLN A 99 -7.00 15.63 4.46
C GLN A 99 -5.55 16.03 4.19
N LEU A 100 -4.58 15.46 4.90
CA LEU A 100 -3.15 15.73 4.65
C LEU A 100 -2.71 15.19 3.28
N ILE A 101 -3.13 13.98 2.88
CA ILE A 101 -2.78 13.39 1.57
C ILE A 101 -3.26 14.26 0.39
N ASP A 102 -4.40 14.94 0.54
CA ASP A 102 -4.93 15.87 -0.48
C ASP A 102 -4.14 17.18 -0.59
N HIS A 103 -3.56 17.68 0.51
CA HIS A 103 -2.86 18.98 0.55
C HIS A 103 -1.34 18.87 0.41
N LEU A 104 -0.75 17.70 0.69
CA LEU A 104 0.69 17.49 0.62
C LEU A 104 1.17 17.22 -0.81
N PRO A 105 2.38 17.72 -1.19
CA PRO A 105 3.07 17.30 -2.41
C PRO A 105 3.51 15.83 -2.28
N TRP A 106 3.60 15.11 -3.41
CA TRP A 106 3.73 13.64 -3.39
C TRP A 106 5.03 13.17 -2.74
N GLU A 107 6.10 13.95 -2.87
CA GLU A 107 7.45 13.73 -2.34
C GLU A 107 7.40 13.49 -0.82
N LYS A 108 6.44 14.14 -0.16
CA LYS A 108 6.25 14.13 1.30
C LYS A 108 5.36 12.99 1.79
N LEU A 109 4.63 12.33 0.90
CA LEU A 109 3.69 11.25 1.23
C LEU A 109 4.37 9.93 1.63
N LEU A 110 5.64 9.75 1.24
CA LEU A 110 6.45 8.56 1.55
C LEU A 110 7.69 8.87 2.41
N GLN A 111 7.87 10.13 2.83
CA GLN A 111 9.04 10.57 3.59
C GLN A 111 9.20 9.72 4.86
N PRO A 112 10.36 9.07 5.07
CA PRO A 112 10.64 8.38 6.32
C PRO A 112 11.01 9.37 7.44
N ASN A 113 10.68 9.01 8.68
CA ASN A 113 11.32 9.63 9.85
C ASN A 113 12.70 8.98 10.12
N ARG A 114 13.41 9.44 11.15
CA ARG A 114 14.76 8.94 11.47
C ARG A 114 14.80 7.47 11.90
N SER A 115 13.67 6.86 12.28
CA SER A 115 13.58 5.42 12.57
C SER A 115 13.21 4.56 11.35
N GLY A 116 13.13 5.17 10.16
CA GLY A 116 12.71 4.48 8.94
C GLY A 116 11.23 4.10 8.94
N ALA A 117 10.40 4.74 9.76
CA ALA A 117 8.95 4.61 9.68
C ALA A 117 8.39 5.54 8.59
N THR A 118 7.38 5.09 7.86
CA THR A 118 6.74 5.85 6.76
C THR A 118 5.21 5.81 6.90
N PRO A 119 4.48 6.75 6.26
CA PRO A 119 3.02 6.73 6.26
C PRO A 119 2.45 5.38 5.77
N LEU A 120 3.00 4.82 4.70
CA LEU A 120 2.59 3.51 4.19
C LEU A 120 2.87 2.37 5.19
N LYS A 121 4.02 2.38 5.87
CA LYS A 121 4.33 1.40 6.91
C LYS A 121 3.27 1.38 8.00
N HIS A 122 2.89 2.54 8.53
CA HIS A 122 1.89 2.64 9.60
C HIS A 122 0.48 2.25 9.12
N LEU A 123 0.07 2.69 7.92
CA LEU A 123 -1.23 2.34 7.37
C LEU A 123 -1.37 0.83 7.11
N LEU A 124 -0.31 0.17 6.61
CA LEU A 124 -0.26 -1.29 6.49
C LEU A 124 -0.28 -1.98 7.86
N THR A 125 0.58 -1.55 8.79
CA THR A 125 0.67 -2.08 10.16
C THR A 125 -0.70 -2.15 10.83
N ARG A 126 -1.50 -1.08 10.72
CA ARG A 126 -2.84 -0.97 11.34
C ARG A 126 -4.00 -1.48 10.46
N GLY A 127 -3.73 -1.82 9.20
CA GLY A 127 -4.71 -2.39 8.25
C GLY A 127 -5.71 -1.39 7.66
N HIS A 128 -5.28 -0.17 7.35
CA HIS A 128 -6.15 0.94 6.90
C HIS A 128 -6.53 0.90 5.39
N ALA A 129 -6.81 -0.29 4.84
CA ALA A 129 -7.36 -0.46 3.50
C ALA A 129 -8.88 -0.20 3.47
N LEU A 130 -9.67 -0.82 4.35
CA LEU A 130 -11.14 -0.68 4.39
C LEU A 130 -11.62 0.77 4.52
N CYS A 131 -10.88 1.62 5.24
CA CYS A 131 -11.20 3.05 5.37
C CYS A 131 -10.73 3.90 4.18
N GLY A 132 -10.09 3.31 3.16
CA GLY A 132 -9.61 3.98 1.94
C GLY A 132 -8.39 4.90 2.15
N CYS A 133 -7.66 4.81 3.26
CA CYS A 133 -6.48 5.65 3.48
C CYS A 133 -5.29 5.19 2.63
N ILE A 134 -5.09 3.87 2.52
CA ILE A 134 -4.05 3.30 1.64
C ILE A 134 -4.37 3.62 0.17
N GLU A 135 -5.62 3.44 -0.27
CA GLU A 135 -6.05 3.80 -1.63
C GLU A 135 -5.83 5.28 -1.94
N LYS A 136 -6.20 6.18 -1.02
CA LYS A 136 -6.03 7.62 -1.18
C LYS A 136 -4.55 8.02 -1.24
N LEU A 137 -3.70 7.39 -0.42
CA LEU A 137 -2.25 7.56 -0.49
C LEU A 137 -1.74 7.12 -1.86
N MET A 138 -2.06 5.89 -2.26
CA MET A 138 -1.70 5.29 -3.54
C MET A 138 -2.06 6.16 -4.75
N GLN A 139 -3.26 6.75 -4.79
CA GLN A 139 -3.73 7.66 -5.85
C GLN A 139 -2.93 8.95 -6.01
N ARG A 140 -2.00 9.26 -5.09
CA ARG A 140 -1.17 10.48 -5.10
C ARG A 140 0.33 10.19 -5.32
N LEU A 141 0.74 8.92 -5.42
CA LEU A 141 2.14 8.53 -5.56
C LEU A 141 2.53 8.38 -7.04
N PRO A 142 3.68 8.93 -7.49
CA PRO A 142 4.24 8.56 -8.78
C PRO A 142 4.73 7.12 -8.72
N LEU A 143 4.37 6.38 -9.76
CA LEU A 143 4.44 4.93 -9.79
C LEU A 143 5.88 4.41 -9.64
N VAL A 144 6.85 5.11 -10.23
CA VAL A 144 8.28 4.74 -10.17
C VAL A 144 8.85 4.73 -8.74
N ALA A 145 8.32 5.57 -7.83
CA ALA A 145 8.87 5.76 -6.49
C ALA A 145 8.46 4.68 -5.48
N ALA A 146 7.33 4.00 -5.72
CA ALA A 146 6.74 3.08 -4.76
C ALA A 146 6.71 1.61 -5.23
N LEU A 147 7.03 1.31 -6.49
CA LEU A 147 6.73 -0.03 -7.03
C LEU A 147 7.75 -1.13 -6.73
N LEU A 148 9.06 -0.89 -6.84
CA LEU A 148 10.07 -1.96 -6.78
C LEU A 148 11.22 -1.66 -5.81
N LYS A 149 11.76 -2.71 -5.18
CA LYS A 149 13.12 -2.68 -4.61
C LYS A 149 14.14 -2.49 -5.74
N ASN A 150 15.22 -1.72 -5.52
CA ASN A 150 16.33 -1.53 -6.48
C ASN A 150 16.82 -2.80 -7.20
N PRO A 151 17.13 -3.91 -6.50
CA PRO A 151 17.55 -5.16 -7.17
C PRO A 151 16.48 -5.77 -8.07
N LEU A 152 15.19 -5.59 -7.76
CA LEU A 152 14.09 -6.01 -8.64
C LEU A 152 13.96 -5.06 -9.84
N ARG A 153 14.18 -3.76 -9.62
CA ARG A 153 14.20 -2.74 -10.68
C ARG A 153 15.27 -3.04 -11.73
N THR A 154 16.50 -3.34 -11.32
CA THR A 154 17.59 -3.70 -12.24
C THR A 154 17.31 -5.02 -12.97
N SER A 155 16.91 -6.06 -12.23
CA SER A 155 16.60 -7.38 -12.80
C SER A 155 15.47 -7.33 -13.85
N LEU A 156 14.34 -6.68 -13.53
CA LEU A 156 13.23 -6.58 -14.47
C LEU A 156 13.55 -5.64 -15.65
N THR A 157 14.33 -4.58 -15.44
CA THR A 157 14.81 -3.73 -16.55
C THR A 157 15.66 -4.52 -17.53
N ALA A 158 16.55 -5.40 -17.05
CA ALA A 158 17.32 -6.30 -17.91
C ALA A 158 16.41 -7.28 -18.67
N LEU A 159 15.44 -7.88 -18.00
CA LEU A 159 14.50 -8.83 -18.62
C LEU A 159 13.62 -8.19 -19.70
N ILE A 160 13.16 -6.95 -19.49
CA ILE A 160 12.36 -6.22 -20.49
C ILE A 160 13.22 -5.79 -21.68
N LYS A 161 14.49 -5.43 -21.46
CA LYS A 161 15.45 -5.19 -22.57
C LYS A 161 15.61 -6.45 -23.44
N THR A 162 15.65 -7.65 -22.86
CA THR A 162 15.74 -8.91 -23.62
C THR A 162 14.43 -9.35 -24.30
N ASP A 163 13.26 -9.04 -23.73
CA ASP A 163 11.94 -9.38 -24.33
C ASP A 163 11.59 -8.46 -25.52
N ILE A 164 12.15 -7.24 -25.61
CA ILE A 164 11.86 -6.26 -26.68
C ILE A 164 12.90 -6.31 -27.82
N VAL A 165 14.18 -6.58 -27.52
CA VAL A 165 15.25 -6.63 -28.53
C VAL A 165 15.44 -8.07 -29.02
N GLY A 166 14.78 -8.43 -30.11
CA GLY A 166 15.11 -9.63 -30.88
C GLY A 166 16.53 -9.56 -31.47
N PRO A 167 17.17 -10.68 -31.78
CA PRO A 167 18.56 -10.69 -32.20
C PRO A 167 18.72 -10.23 -33.65
N ARG A 168 19.02 -8.94 -33.87
CA ARG A 168 20.09 -8.46 -34.78
C ARG A 168 20.24 -6.94 -34.90
N ASP A 169 21.49 -6.56 -35.16
CA ASP A 169 21.98 -5.39 -35.90
C ASP A 169 21.74 -3.97 -35.34
N HIS A 170 22.70 -3.50 -34.53
CA HIS A 170 23.10 -2.09 -34.43
C HIS A 170 23.46 -1.54 -35.83
N PRO A 171 23.18 -0.26 -36.20
CA PRO A 171 23.72 0.91 -35.48
C PRO A 171 22.78 2.16 -35.41
N ASN A 172 23.26 3.22 -34.73
CA ASN A 172 22.67 4.58 -34.69
C ASN A 172 21.31 4.77 -33.99
N GLY A 173 21.01 3.94 -32.99
CA GLY A 173 20.04 4.28 -31.95
C GLY A 173 20.73 4.76 -30.68
N VAL A 174 21.14 6.03 -30.59
CA VAL A 174 21.72 6.61 -29.36
C VAL A 174 20.62 6.73 -28.30
N LEU A 175 20.45 5.69 -27.51
CA LEU A 175 19.43 5.59 -26.45
C LEU A 175 20.09 5.70 -25.08
N TYR A 176 20.50 6.93 -24.74
CA TYR A 176 20.76 7.44 -23.40
C TYR A 176 21.05 6.37 -22.31
N ASP A 177 22.31 5.94 -22.21
CA ASP A 177 22.83 5.48 -20.90
C ASP A 177 22.89 6.67 -19.89
N ASP A 178 22.79 7.90 -20.41
CA ASP A 178 22.61 9.18 -19.70
C ASP A 178 21.23 9.38 -19.04
N TRP A 179 20.46 8.32 -18.78
CA TRP A 179 19.54 8.35 -17.63
C TRP A 179 20.35 8.23 -16.34
N ASN A 180 21.18 9.24 -16.11
CA ASN A 180 21.69 9.58 -14.80
C ASN A 180 20.46 9.92 -13.95
N PHE A 181 19.89 8.89 -13.29
CA PHE A 181 18.91 9.01 -12.22
C PHE A 181 19.61 9.69 -11.04
N GLY A 182 19.93 10.97 -11.24
CA GLY A 182 20.81 11.77 -10.43
C GLY A 182 20.27 11.82 -9.03
N SER A 183 20.85 10.99 -8.17
CA SER A 183 20.43 10.80 -6.78
C SER A 183 18.90 10.72 -6.61
N ILE A 184 18.31 9.57 -6.99
CA ILE A 184 17.26 9.04 -6.08
C ILE A 184 18.02 8.81 -4.78
N THR A 185 17.92 9.77 -3.85
CA THR A 185 18.80 9.82 -2.68
C THR A 185 18.64 8.53 -1.88
N SER A 186 19.70 8.13 -1.18
CA SER A 186 19.67 6.97 -0.27
C SER A 186 18.46 7.01 0.70
N GLU A 187 18.00 8.23 1.01
CA GLU A 187 16.88 8.56 1.87
C GLU A 187 15.50 8.13 1.32
N MET A 188 15.32 8.03 -0.01
CA MET A 188 14.05 7.54 -0.60
C MET A 188 13.92 6.01 -0.55
N TYR A 189 15.03 5.29 -0.39
CA TYR A 189 15.05 3.81 -0.41
C TYR A 189 14.65 3.20 0.94
N ASN A 190 13.36 3.28 1.24
CA ASN A 190 12.76 2.53 2.33
C ASN A 190 12.00 1.31 1.81
N GLU A 191 12.38 0.10 2.22
CA GLU A 191 11.72 -1.13 1.77
C GLU A 191 10.23 -1.21 2.14
N HIS A 192 9.81 -0.49 3.17
CA HIS A 192 8.41 -0.39 3.60
C HIS A 192 7.55 0.44 2.62
N ASN A 193 8.19 1.23 1.74
CA ASN A 193 7.51 1.98 0.69
C ASN A 193 7.24 1.15 -0.58
N VAL A 194 7.77 -0.07 -0.66
CA VAL A 194 7.60 -0.96 -1.83
C VAL A 194 6.21 -1.59 -1.83
N LEU A 195 5.48 -1.43 -2.94
CA LEU A 195 4.11 -1.87 -3.14
C LEU A 195 3.98 -3.22 -3.84
N LEU A 196 4.82 -3.51 -4.85
CA LEU A 196 4.81 -4.81 -5.53
C LEU A 196 5.60 -5.82 -4.70
N ILE A 197 4.89 -6.71 -4.01
CA ILE A 197 5.46 -7.65 -3.03
C ILE A 197 4.73 -9.00 -3.08
N THR A 198 5.35 -10.03 -2.49
CA THR A 198 4.73 -11.34 -2.27
C THR A 198 3.67 -11.28 -1.17
N LEU A 199 2.76 -12.27 -1.15
CA LEU A 199 1.66 -12.32 -0.18
C LEU A 199 2.13 -12.49 1.27
N ASP A 200 3.15 -13.32 1.52
CA ASP A 200 3.79 -13.45 2.84
C ASP A 200 4.36 -12.11 3.32
N SER A 201 5.12 -11.40 2.50
CA SER A 201 5.68 -10.08 2.84
C SER A 201 4.60 -9.01 3.07
N LEU A 202 3.46 -9.09 2.38
CA LEU A 202 2.30 -8.24 2.67
C LEU A 202 1.70 -8.57 4.05
N LEU A 203 1.50 -9.84 4.35
CA LEU A 203 0.96 -10.32 5.64
C LEU A 203 1.90 -9.99 6.81
N GLU A 204 3.21 -10.04 6.62
CA GLU A 204 4.21 -9.62 7.61
C GLU A 204 4.11 -8.13 7.95
N ARG A 205 3.84 -7.26 6.97
CA ARG A 205 3.71 -5.81 7.17
C ARG A 205 2.44 -5.42 7.93
N ILE A 206 1.38 -6.21 7.82
CA ILE A 206 0.15 -6.01 8.59
C ILE A 206 0.38 -6.58 9.99
N LYS A 207 0.20 -5.76 11.04
CA LYS A 207 0.29 -6.20 12.46
C LYS A 207 -1.06 -6.19 13.17
N SER A 208 -2.13 -5.79 12.49
CA SER A 208 -3.49 -5.94 13.01
C SER A 208 -3.83 -7.42 13.21
N THR A 209 -4.53 -7.69 14.32
CA THR A 209 -5.16 -8.97 14.66
C THR A 209 -6.61 -9.06 14.18
N ASP A 210 -7.20 -7.95 13.73
CA ASP A 210 -8.55 -7.88 13.16
C ASP A 210 -8.53 -8.48 11.74
N PRO A 211 -9.15 -9.66 11.53
CA PRO A 211 -9.06 -10.35 10.25
C PRO A 211 -9.78 -9.60 9.12
N MET A 212 -10.78 -8.76 9.42
CA MET A 212 -11.46 -7.96 8.39
C MET A 212 -10.53 -6.87 7.84
N ARG A 213 -9.66 -6.30 8.68
CA ARG A 213 -8.62 -5.39 8.21
C ARG A 213 -7.59 -6.10 7.34
N VAL A 214 -7.12 -7.28 7.77
CA VAL A 214 -6.16 -8.09 6.99
C VAL A 214 -6.76 -8.47 5.62
N LEU A 215 -8.00 -8.98 5.59
CA LEU A 215 -8.73 -9.29 4.36
C LEU A 215 -8.87 -8.06 3.45
N SER A 216 -9.23 -6.90 4.00
CA SER A 216 -9.38 -5.66 3.20
C SER A 216 -8.07 -5.22 2.54
N VAL A 217 -6.92 -5.41 3.19
CA VAL A 217 -5.61 -5.11 2.62
C VAL A 217 -5.27 -6.09 1.50
N ILE A 218 -5.49 -7.40 1.68
CA ILE A 218 -5.25 -8.40 0.63
C ILE A 218 -6.15 -8.15 -0.57
N GLN A 219 -7.44 -7.86 -0.35
CA GLN A 219 -8.39 -7.55 -1.41
C GLN A 219 -7.98 -6.30 -2.19
N LEU A 220 -7.44 -5.26 -1.52
CA LEU A 220 -6.86 -4.09 -2.19
C LEU A 220 -5.63 -4.45 -3.03
N TRP A 221 -4.68 -5.23 -2.50
CA TRP A 221 -3.49 -5.65 -3.27
C TRP A 221 -3.83 -6.54 -4.47
N ILE A 222 -4.84 -7.40 -4.34
CA ILE A 222 -5.42 -8.14 -5.47
C ILE A 222 -6.04 -7.16 -6.47
N ARG A 223 -6.95 -6.27 -6.05
CA ARG A 223 -7.63 -5.32 -6.94
C ARG A 223 -6.66 -4.40 -7.70
N ALA A 224 -5.59 -3.97 -7.04
CA ALA A 224 -4.55 -3.11 -7.62
C ALA A 224 -3.46 -3.87 -8.41
N ASN A 225 -3.52 -5.21 -8.49
CA ASN A 225 -2.52 -6.07 -9.14
C ASN A 225 -1.09 -5.91 -8.58
N LEU A 226 -0.99 -5.75 -7.26
CA LEU A 226 0.25 -5.49 -6.52
C LEU A 226 0.85 -6.74 -5.83
N LEU A 227 0.17 -7.88 -5.89
CA LEU A 227 0.81 -9.16 -5.54
C LEU A 227 1.76 -9.58 -6.67
N LEU A 228 2.99 -9.96 -6.33
CA LEU A 228 3.98 -10.40 -7.32
C LEU A 228 3.51 -11.70 -8.00
N LEU A 229 3.18 -11.62 -9.29
CA LEU A 229 2.79 -12.76 -10.11
C LEU A 229 4.03 -13.24 -10.85
N GLU A 230 4.82 -14.09 -10.18
CA GLU A 230 6.13 -14.54 -10.67
C GLU A 230 6.09 -14.97 -12.14
N GLY A 231 7.03 -14.42 -12.92
CA GLY A 231 7.28 -14.91 -14.25
C GLY A 231 7.97 -16.27 -14.18
N ASN A 232 7.35 -17.32 -14.73
CA ASN A 232 8.12 -18.43 -15.27
C ASN A 232 9.33 -17.88 -16.06
N HIS A 233 10.46 -18.59 -15.99
CA HIS A 233 11.76 -18.32 -16.65
C HIS A 233 12.89 -17.72 -15.80
N SER A 234 13.18 -18.34 -14.65
CA SER A 234 14.55 -18.38 -14.07
C SER A 234 15.01 -19.81 -13.73
N GLU A 235 14.64 -20.81 -14.55
CA GLU A 235 15.20 -22.17 -14.50
C GLU A 235 15.67 -22.67 -15.89
N ARG A 236 16.02 -21.76 -16.79
CA ARG A 236 16.98 -22.12 -17.84
C ARG A 236 18.39 -21.98 -17.25
N HIS A 237 18.83 -22.97 -16.48
CA HIS A 237 20.20 -23.50 -16.45
C HIS A 237 20.31 -24.66 -15.43
N HIS A 238 20.66 -25.85 -15.95
CA HIS A 238 21.08 -27.08 -15.23
C HIS A 238 20.04 -27.94 -14.47
N LEU A 239 19.38 -28.82 -15.24
CA LEU A 239 19.19 -30.27 -14.95
C LEU A 239 19.44 -30.78 -13.51
N ARG A 240 18.60 -30.42 -12.53
CA ARG A 240 18.44 -31.19 -11.27
C ARG A 240 17.02 -31.10 -10.69
N PHE A 241 16.26 -32.18 -10.88
CA PHE A 241 15.03 -32.59 -10.18
C PHE A 241 13.81 -31.65 -10.20
N PHE A 242 12.64 -32.26 -10.43
CA PHE A 242 11.34 -31.59 -10.51
C PHE A 242 10.87 -31.06 -9.13
N VAL A 243 11.26 -29.83 -8.79
CA VAL A 243 10.57 -29.01 -7.79
C VAL A 243 10.11 -27.74 -8.49
N PRO A 244 8.80 -27.42 -8.54
CA PRO A 244 8.36 -26.16 -9.12
C PRO A 244 8.95 -24.99 -8.31
N PRO A 245 9.61 -23.99 -8.94
CA PRO A 245 10.34 -22.95 -8.21
C PRO A 245 9.48 -22.14 -7.23
N ASN A 246 8.15 -22.13 -7.43
CA ASN A 246 7.19 -21.40 -6.61
C ASN A 246 6.63 -22.23 -5.42
N LEU A 247 7.01 -23.51 -5.25
CA LEU A 247 6.41 -24.41 -4.25
C LEU A 247 6.57 -23.85 -2.83
N GLY A 248 7.81 -23.52 -2.43
CA GLY A 248 8.10 -22.96 -1.11
C GLY A 248 7.48 -21.58 -0.87
N GLN A 249 7.16 -20.81 -1.93
CA GLN A 249 6.43 -19.55 -1.78
C GLN A 249 4.94 -19.81 -1.50
N ARG A 250 4.31 -20.81 -2.13
CA ARG A 250 2.93 -21.19 -1.82
C ARG A 250 2.78 -21.81 -0.44
N GLU A 251 3.77 -22.58 0.02
CA GLU A 251 3.80 -23.12 1.39
C GLU A 251 3.92 -22.02 2.46
N ARG A 252 4.80 -21.02 2.25
CA ARG A 252 4.86 -19.82 3.10
C ARG A 252 3.53 -19.07 3.09
N ASN A 253 2.97 -18.81 1.91
CA ASN A 253 1.67 -18.14 1.76
C ASN A 253 0.56 -18.89 2.50
N LEU A 254 0.49 -20.22 2.39
CA LEU A 254 -0.48 -21.08 3.09
C LEU A 254 -0.34 -20.95 4.61
N THR A 255 0.90 -21.07 5.12
CA THR A 255 1.19 -20.97 6.56
C THR A 255 0.82 -19.59 7.12
N CYS A 256 1.12 -18.51 6.38
CA CYS A 256 0.73 -17.16 6.75
C CYS A 256 -0.80 -16.96 6.71
N ILE A 257 -1.51 -17.48 5.72
CA ILE A 257 -2.98 -17.39 5.63
C ILE A 257 -3.66 -18.21 6.75
N GLY A 258 -3.18 -19.43 7.03
CA GLY A 258 -3.68 -20.27 8.11
C GLY A 258 -3.61 -19.57 9.48
N SER A 259 -2.41 -19.10 9.82
CA SER A 259 -2.14 -18.44 11.11
C SER A 259 -2.69 -17.02 11.26
N ARG A 260 -2.72 -16.21 10.18
CA ARG A 260 -3.11 -14.78 10.25
C ARG A 260 -4.56 -14.48 9.87
N LEU A 261 -5.26 -15.42 9.22
CA LEU A 261 -6.65 -15.25 8.80
C LEU A 261 -7.56 -16.38 9.24
N ILE A 262 -7.26 -17.63 8.85
CA ILE A 262 -8.19 -18.74 9.01
C ILE A 262 -8.46 -19.01 10.50
N SER A 263 -7.40 -19.21 11.29
CA SER A 263 -7.54 -19.45 12.73
C SER A 263 -8.25 -18.28 13.46
N PRO A 264 -7.86 -17.00 13.29
CA PRO A 264 -8.59 -15.86 13.87
C PRO A 264 -10.04 -15.68 13.41
N LEU A 265 -10.38 -16.06 12.17
CA LEU A 265 -11.76 -15.95 11.68
C LEU A 265 -12.66 -17.04 12.26
N ILE A 266 -12.15 -18.25 12.41
CA ILE A 266 -12.91 -19.37 12.99
C ILE A 266 -13.26 -19.09 14.46
N SER A 267 -12.35 -18.50 15.24
CA SER A 267 -12.67 -18.10 16.62
C SER A 267 -13.75 -17.00 16.66
N VAL A 268 -13.60 -15.93 15.88
CA VAL A 268 -14.59 -14.82 15.86
C VAL A 268 -15.98 -15.27 15.39
N ILE A 269 -16.06 -16.13 14.37
CA ILE A 269 -17.35 -16.57 13.80
C ILE A 269 -18.09 -17.56 14.73
N SER A 270 -17.38 -18.19 15.67
CA SER A 270 -18.00 -19.03 16.70
C SER A 270 -18.81 -18.24 17.74
N GLU A 271 -18.63 -16.91 17.80
CA GLU A 271 -19.28 -16.04 18.80
C GLU A 271 -20.46 -15.21 18.24
N VAL A 272 -20.63 -15.14 16.90
CA VAL A 272 -21.54 -14.17 16.26
C VAL A 272 -22.74 -14.84 15.60
N ASN A 273 -23.91 -14.68 16.23
CA ASN A 273 -25.20 -14.99 15.59
C ASN A 273 -25.51 -14.01 14.43
N GLN A 274 -26.22 -14.52 13.43
CA GLN A 274 -26.34 -13.96 12.08
C GLN A 274 -26.98 -12.55 12.03
N GLY A 275 -26.50 -11.67 11.13
CA GLY A 275 -27.23 -10.41 10.82
C GLY A 275 -26.51 -9.29 10.06
N HIS A 276 -25.19 -9.26 9.93
CA HIS A 276 -24.48 -8.12 9.32
C HIS A 276 -24.30 -8.19 7.79
N LYS A 277 -24.37 -7.01 7.14
CA LYS A 277 -24.34 -6.79 5.67
C LYS A 277 -23.08 -7.24 4.91
N SER A 278 -22.07 -7.78 5.60
CA SER A 278 -20.84 -8.26 4.99
C SER A 278 -20.35 -9.48 5.77
N ASP A 279 -20.73 -10.67 5.31
CA ASP A 279 -20.35 -11.91 5.95
C ASP A 279 -18.83 -12.14 5.81
N PRO A 280 -18.07 -12.23 6.92
CA PRO A 280 -16.63 -12.49 6.88
C PRO A 280 -16.27 -13.78 6.14
N ARG A 281 -17.17 -14.78 6.16
CA ARG A 281 -17.01 -16.05 5.44
C ARG A 281 -16.94 -15.83 3.92
N ILE A 282 -17.90 -15.07 3.39
CA ILE A 282 -17.97 -14.75 1.95
C ILE A 282 -16.73 -13.95 1.52
N MET A 283 -16.27 -13.00 2.33
CA MET A 283 -15.05 -12.25 2.03
C MET A 283 -13.80 -13.15 2.04
N LEU A 284 -13.68 -14.09 2.99
CA LEU A 284 -12.58 -15.06 3.02
C LEU A 284 -12.60 -15.96 1.79
N GLN A 285 -13.75 -16.52 1.42
CA GLN A 285 -13.91 -17.36 0.23
C GLN A 285 -13.45 -16.62 -1.03
N LEU A 286 -13.97 -15.40 -1.26
CA LEU A 286 -13.60 -14.59 -2.41
C LEU A 286 -12.10 -14.27 -2.46
N VAL A 287 -11.45 -14.06 -1.32
CA VAL A 287 -10.00 -13.85 -1.26
C VAL A 287 -9.25 -15.15 -1.58
N ILE A 288 -9.64 -16.30 -1.02
CA ILE A 288 -9.02 -17.60 -1.30
C ILE A 288 -9.15 -17.98 -2.78
N GLU A 289 -10.35 -17.90 -3.36
CA GLU A 289 -10.61 -18.18 -4.78
C GLU A 289 -9.78 -17.29 -5.71
N ARG A 290 -9.64 -16.00 -5.37
CA ARG A 290 -8.78 -15.06 -6.11
C ARG A 290 -7.30 -15.42 -5.96
N LEU A 291 -6.83 -15.76 -4.77
CA LEU A 291 -5.42 -16.15 -4.53
C LEU A 291 -5.05 -17.45 -5.24
N ILE A 292 -5.94 -18.44 -5.28
CA ILE A 292 -5.81 -19.67 -6.08
C ILE A 292 -5.71 -19.31 -7.57
N SER A 293 -6.63 -18.46 -8.07
CA SER A 293 -6.62 -18.01 -9.47
C SER A 293 -5.37 -17.20 -9.84
N LEU A 294 -4.75 -16.52 -8.88
CA LEU A 294 -3.47 -15.81 -9.01
C LEU A 294 -2.24 -16.70 -8.72
N ASN A 295 -2.43 -18.02 -8.60
CA ASN A 295 -1.38 -19.01 -8.39
C ASN A 295 -0.58 -18.83 -7.09
N GLN A 296 -1.14 -18.07 -6.13
CA GLN A 296 -0.52 -17.73 -4.85
C GLN A 296 -0.74 -18.79 -3.77
N LEU A 297 -1.77 -19.62 -3.91
CA LEU A 297 -2.12 -20.72 -3.02
C LEU A 297 -2.39 -21.99 -3.84
N ASP A 298 -2.06 -23.15 -3.29
CA ASP A 298 -2.56 -24.42 -3.81
C ASP A 298 -3.99 -24.66 -3.32
N ALA A 299 -4.91 -24.94 -4.25
CA ALA A 299 -6.33 -25.12 -3.94
C ALA A 299 -6.58 -26.31 -3.01
N ARG A 300 -5.85 -27.42 -3.18
CA ARG A 300 -6.08 -28.64 -2.40
C ARG A 300 -5.57 -28.44 -0.97
N ALA A 301 -4.39 -27.84 -0.82
CA ALA A 301 -3.80 -27.57 0.48
C ALA A 301 -4.58 -26.53 1.30
N ILE A 302 -5.06 -25.43 0.70
CA ILE A 302 -5.82 -24.41 1.44
C ILE A 302 -7.20 -24.90 1.91
N TRP A 303 -7.89 -25.71 1.11
CA TRP A 303 -9.17 -26.29 1.54
C TRP A 303 -8.99 -27.39 2.60
N GLN A 304 -7.87 -28.15 2.55
CA GLN A 304 -7.50 -29.10 3.61
C GLN A 304 -7.13 -28.40 4.92
N GLU A 305 -6.38 -27.29 4.87
CA GLU A 305 -6.06 -26.46 6.04
C GLU A 305 -7.34 -25.92 6.67
N LEU A 306 -8.22 -25.29 5.87
CA LEU A 306 -9.51 -24.76 6.35
C LEU A 306 -10.38 -25.86 6.98
N HIS A 307 -10.49 -27.03 6.35
CA HIS A 307 -11.21 -28.18 6.92
C HIS A 307 -10.60 -28.64 8.25
N THR A 308 -9.27 -28.72 8.34
CA THR A 308 -8.55 -29.11 9.56
C THR A 308 -8.83 -28.12 10.70
N CYS A 309 -8.70 -26.81 10.45
CA CYS A 309 -9.01 -25.77 11.44
C CYS A 309 -10.48 -25.77 11.86
N VAL A 310 -11.42 -26.08 10.96
CA VAL A 310 -12.84 -26.15 11.29
C VAL A 310 -13.12 -27.38 12.16
N THR A 311 -12.66 -28.56 11.76
CA THR A 311 -12.91 -29.81 12.51
C THR A 311 -12.27 -29.85 13.90
N SER A 312 -11.11 -29.23 14.10
CA SER A 312 -10.42 -29.21 15.40
C SER A 312 -11.14 -28.38 16.48
N THR A 313 -12.06 -27.48 16.09
CA THR A 313 -12.78 -26.60 17.03
C THR A 313 -14.07 -27.18 17.62
N GLN A 314 -14.44 -28.42 17.25
CA GLN A 314 -15.66 -29.11 17.72
C GLN A 314 -16.99 -28.35 17.55
N VAL A 315 -17.05 -27.34 16.68
CA VAL A 315 -18.28 -26.59 16.39
C VAL A 315 -19.24 -27.46 15.58
N GLY A 316 -20.19 -28.11 16.28
CA GLY A 316 -21.24 -28.92 15.67
C GLY A 316 -22.13 -28.09 14.73
N GLY A 317 -22.38 -28.60 13.52
CA GLY A 317 -23.15 -27.86 12.50
C GLY A 317 -22.38 -26.65 11.95
N SER A 318 -21.12 -26.86 11.57
CA SER A 318 -20.19 -25.79 11.19
C SER A 318 -20.76 -24.81 10.14
N PRO A 319 -20.81 -23.49 10.44
CA PRO A 319 -21.20 -22.46 9.47
C PRO A 319 -20.25 -22.35 8.25
N TRP A 320 -19.18 -23.15 8.21
CA TRP A 320 -18.18 -23.23 7.14
C TRP A 320 -18.40 -24.41 6.19
N GLN A 321 -19.23 -25.41 6.55
CA GLN A 321 -19.43 -26.59 5.71
C GLN A 321 -20.05 -26.22 4.34
N GLY A 322 -21.04 -25.33 4.37
CA GLY A 322 -21.63 -24.72 3.17
C GLY A 322 -20.74 -23.72 2.41
N LEU A 323 -19.51 -23.47 2.88
CA LEU A 323 -18.49 -22.69 2.18
C LEU A 323 -17.44 -23.60 1.53
N ILE A 324 -17.01 -24.66 2.23
CA ILE A 324 -15.96 -25.57 1.76
C ILE A 324 -16.41 -26.38 0.53
N GLU A 325 -17.58 -27.03 0.59
CA GLU A 325 -18.03 -27.91 -0.52
C GLU A 325 -18.25 -27.15 -1.84
N PRO A 326 -18.97 -26.00 -1.89
CA PRO A 326 -19.11 -25.24 -3.13
C PRO A 326 -17.79 -24.63 -3.61
N ALA A 327 -16.89 -24.24 -2.70
CA ALA A 327 -15.63 -23.60 -3.09
C ALA A 327 -14.62 -24.60 -3.68
N ILE A 328 -14.60 -25.86 -3.20
CA ILE A 328 -13.85 -26.96 -3.85
C ILE A 328 -14.34 -27.16 -5.29
N LEU A 329 -15.66 -27.17 -5.51
CA LEU A 329 -16.26 -27.30 -6.84
C LEU A 329 -15.99 -26.07 -7.74
N SER A 330 -15.96 -24.85 -7.18
CA SER A 330 -15.75 -23.62 -7.94
C SER A 330 -14.30 -23.40 -8.38
N THR A 331 -13.34 -23.76 -7.52
CA THR A 331 -11.90 -23.51 -7.77
C THR A 331 -11.32 -24.50 -8.76
N GLY A 332 -11.74 -25.76 -8.69
CA GLY A 332 -11.38 -26.83 -9.62
C GLY A 332 -9.93 -27.31 -9.49
N PHE A 333 -9.71 -28.60 -9.71
CA PHE A 333 -8.37 -29.14 -9.95
C PHE A 333 -8.40 -30.05 -11.20
N PRO A 334 -7.64 -29.75 -12.26
CA PRO A 334 -6.74 -28.59 -12.42
C PRO A 334 -7.50 -27.24 -12.47
N LEU A 335 -6.76 -26.13 -12.35
CA LEU A 335 -7.30 -24.77 -12.51
C LEU A 335 -8.12 -24.67 -13.80
N THR A 336 -9.28 -24.03 -13.72
CA THR A 336 -10.13 -23.80 -14.89
C THR A 336 -9.40 -22.97 -15.96
N LEU A 337 -9.74 -23.17 -17.24
CA LEU A 337 -9.21 -22.36 -18.35
C LEU A 337 -9.44 -20.85 -18.11
N ARG A 338 -10.55 -20.49 -17.45
CA ARG A 338 -10.84 -19.12 -17.02
C ARG A 338 -9.80 -18.62 -16.01
N ALA A 339 -9.49 -19.38 -14.96
CA ALA A 339 -8.48 -19.00 -13.97
C ALA A 339 -7.08 -18.87 -14.59
N LEU A 340 -6.68 -19.80 -15.46
CA LEU A 340 -5.42 -19.72 -16.21
C LEU A 340 -5.36 -18.48 -17.13
N THR A 341 -6.48 -18.13 -17.77
CA THR A 341 -6.59 -16.91 -18.60
C THR A 341 -6.46 -15.65 -17.75
N VAL A 342 -7.10 -15.61 -16.56
CA VAL A 342 -6.95 -14.49 -15.61
C VAL A 342 -5.50 -14.35 -15.16
N LEU A 343 -4.85 -15.44 -14.75
CA LEU A 343 -3.46 -15.45 -14.33
C LEU A 343 -2.54 -14.86 -15.41
N GLU A 344 -2.63 -15.37 -16.64
CA GLU A 344 -1.73 -14.93 -17.71
C GLU A 344 -2.00 -13.49 -18.14
N LEU A 345 -3.26 -13.09 -18.29
CA LEU A 345 -3.60 -11.69 -18.57
C LEU A 345 -3.04 -10.78 -17.49
N ARG A 346 -3.28 -11.08 -16.21
CA ARG A 346 -2.82 -10.25 -15.09
C ARG A 346 -1.31 -10.21 -14.96
N ARG A 347 -0.59 -11.29 -15.31
CA ARG A 347 0.87 -11.35 -15.38
C ARG A 347 1.42 -10.46 -16.50
N GLN A 348 0.86 -10.54 -17.71
CA GLN A 348 1.25 -9.67 -18.84
C GLN A 348 0.94 -8.20 -18.59
N LEU A 349 -0.24 -7.93 -18.01
CA LEU A 349 -0.66 -6.59 -17.59
C LEU A 349 0.26 -6.05 -16.48
N GLN A 350 0.69 -6.88 -15.52
CA GLN A 350 1.68 -6.49 -14.49
C GLN A 350 3.05 -6.16 -15.11
N LYS A 351 3.56 -6.97 -16.05
CA LYS A 351 4.80 -6.66 -16.79
C LYS A 351 4.73 -5.30 -17.49
N ARG A 352 3.65 -5.04 -18.25
CA ARG A 352 3.43 -3.78 -18.97
C ARG A 352 3.30 -2.58 -18.03
N PHE A 353 2.53 -2.75 -16.96
CA PHE A 353 2.37 -1.77 -15.90
C PHE A 353 3.74 -1.37 -15.32
N VAL A 354 4.55 -2.34 -14.87
CA VAL A 354 5.87 -2.02 -14.31
C VAL A 354 6.79 -1.39 -15.35
N TYR A 355 6.81 -1.87 -16.60
CA TYR A 355 7.59 -1.24 -17.68
C TYR A 355 7.24 0.24 -17.86
N SER A 356 5.95 0.56 -17.99
CA SER A 356 5.47 1.94 -18.12
C SER A 356 5.90 2.83 -16.96
N CYS A 357 5.95 2.26 -15.74
CA CYS A 357 6.41 2.97 -14.55
C CYS A 357 7.91 3.22 -14.56
N LEU A 358 8.70 2.33 -15.15
CA LEU A 358 10.16 2.47 -15.27
C LEU A 358 10.59 3.45 -16.37
N THR A 359 9.78 3.61 -17.42
CA THR A 359 10.06 4.52 -18.56
C THR A 359 9.49 5.93 -18.38
N THR A 360 8.71 6.19 -17.33
CA THR A 360 8.12 7.52 -17.09
C THR A 360 9.05 8.38 -16.23
N HIS A 361 9.30 9.62 -16.68
CA HIS A 361 10.13 10.60 -15.95
C HIS A 361 9.49 10.93 -14.58
N PRO A 362 10.23 10.94 -13.45
CA PRO A 362 9.64 11.05 -12.10
C PRO A 362 8.85 12.34 -11.85
N THR A 363 9.15 13.43 -12.57
CA THR A 363 8.40 14.70 -12.51
C THR A 363 7.13 14.72 -13.36
N LYS A 364 6.98 13.81 -14.32
CA LYS A 364 5.70 13.57 -14.97
C LYS A 364 4.91 12.67 -14.05
N ILE A 365 4.04 13.29 -13.24
CA ILE A 365 2.85 12.59 -12.75
C ILE A 365 2.16 12.03 -14.01
N PRO A 366 2.10 10.70 -14.20
CA PRO A 366 1.35 10.17 -15.32
C PRO A 366 -0.09 10.62 -15.09
N THR A 367 -0.71 11.23 -16.09
CA THR A 367 -2.11 11.69 -16.02
C THR A 367 -3.12 10.54 -15.84
N GLU A 368 -2.63 9.30 -15.80
CA GLU A 368 -3.36 8.07 -15.56
C GLU A 368 -2.75 7.34 -14.34
N ASN A 369 -3.44 7.45 -13.20
CA ASN A 369 -3.07 6.80 -11.95
C ASN A 369 -3.11 5.28 -12.07
N ALA A 370 -1.97 4.64 -12.34
CA ALA A 370 -1.94 3.19 -12.50
C ALA A 370 -2.25 2.41 -11.18
N LEU A 371 -2.32 3.10 -10.03
CA LEU A 371 -2.84 2.55 -8.78
C LEU A 371 -4.37 2.38 -8.74
N VAL A 372 -5.02 2.58 -9.86
CA VAL A 372 -6.28 1.88 -10.17
C VAL A 372 -6.02 1.02 -11.42
N PHE A 373 -5.42 -0.16 -11.24
CA PHE A 373 -5.33 -1.21 -12.27
C PHE A 373 -6.69 -1.45 -12.93
N VAL A 374 -7.76 -1.39 -12.12
CA VAL A 374 -9.16 -1.36 -12.56
C VAL A 374 -9.44 -0.29 -13.62
N GLU A 375 -8.93 0.94 -13.46
CA GLU A 375 -9.15 2.07 -14.36
C GLU A 375 -8.36 1.92 -15.65
N TRP A 376 -7.10 1.49 -15.57
CA TRP A 376 -6.35 1.13 -16.76
C TRP A 376 -7.04 -0.01 -17.54
N VAL A 377 -7.57 -1.02 -16.85
CA VAL A 377 -8.39 -2.09 -17.46
C VAL A 377 -9.72 -1.55 -18.02
N ASN A 378 -10.32 -0.53 -17.41
CA ASN A 378 -11.49 0.16 -17.95
C ASN A 378 -11.18 0.86 -19.29
N GLN A 379 -9.97 1.43 -19.43
CA GLN A 379 -9.50 2.13 -20.63
C GLN A 379 -9.11 1.18 -21.78
N LEU A 380 -8.81 -0.11 -21.50
CA LEU A 380 -8.51 -1.08 -22.55
C LEU A 380 -9.69 -1.28 -23.52
N VAL A 381 -9.40 -1.45 -24.81
CA VAL A 381 -10.39 -1.79 -25.84
C VAL A 381 -10.69 -3.30 -25.79
N LEU A 382 -11.38 -3.71 -24.72
CA LEU A 382 -11.79 -5.09 -24.45
C LEU A 382 -13.28 -5.16 -24.11
N PRO A 383 -13.97 -6.29 -24.37
CA PRO A 383 -15.34 -6.51 -23.92
C PRO A 383 -15.46 -6.41 -22.39
N GLU A 384 -16.56 -5.85 -21.89
CA GLU A 384 -16.76 -5.66 -20.44
C GLU A 384 -16.78 -6.98 -19.65
N SER A 385 -17.19 -8.09 -20.28
CA SER A 385 -17.06 -9.44 -19.72
C SER A 385 -15.60 -9.83 -19.47
N VAL A 386 -14.69 -9.51 -20.39
CA VAL A 386 -13.24 -9.73 -20.24
C VAL A 386 -12.65 -8.78 -19.20
N LYS A 387 -13.09 -7.52 -19.16
CA LYS A 387 -12.68 -6.56 -18.12
C LYS A 387 -13.05 -7.06 -16.72
N LYS A 388 -14.28 -7.46 -16.48
CA LYS A 388 -14.72 -8.07 -15.20
C LYS A 388 -13.86 -9.28 -14.80
N ILE A 389 -13.59 -10.18 -15.75
CA ILE A 389 -12.71 -11.34 -15.56
C ILE A 389 -11.29 -10.91 -15.12
N ILE A 390 -10.69 -9.90 -15.77
CA ILE A 390 -9.36 -9.37 -15.41
C ILE A 390 -9.37 -8.68 -14.05
N ARG A 391 -10.38 -7.83 -13.77
CA ARG A 391 -10.53 -7.13 -12.48
C ARG A 391 -10.81 -8.09 -11.32
N MET A 392 -11.34 -9.27 -11.64
CA MET A 392 -11.84 -10.29 -10.70
C MET A 392 -13.05 -9.79 -9.89
N ASP A 393 -13.91 -9.01 -10.57
CA ASP A 393 -15.17 -8.44 -10.07
C ASP A 393 -16.38 -9.35 -10.37
#